data_AF-A0A0M4TXX0-F1
#
_entry.id   AF-A0A0M4TXX0-F1
#
_cell.length_a   1.000
_cell.length_b   1.000
_cell.length_c   1.000
_cell.angle_alpha   90.00
_cell.angle_beta   90.00
_cell.angle_gamma   90.00
#
_symmetry.space_group_name_H-M   'P 1'
#
loop_
_entity.id
_entity.type
_entity.pdbx_description
1 polymer ?
#
loop_
_entity_poly.entity_id
_entity_poly.type
_entity_poly.pdbx_seq_one_letter_code
_entity_poly.pdbx_strand_id
1 'polypeptide(L)'
;MKVREAAEYLSIGSEQPITAKQLLLQVQAKFPALELTVDSELPEEFVQKVEEMAGKFQDRSTTSAASSTSAGGMGMATAANASEAITNIKSAALNITECIQQVLMEEEVVVAINRGFNDALTVLQAYESGKKQVLEAHASSRINALAEETNSILSEREALLMQRDSEERERLGKWSVQAHNSRTRLQRTREELAELLKLF
;
A
#
# COMPACT_ATOMS: atom_id res chain seq x y z
N MET A 1 20.73 1.54 -11.79
CA MET A 1 19.67 2.45 -12.30
C MET A 1 18.80 2.88 -11.14
N LYS A 2 18.63 4.19 -10.92
CA LYS A 2 17.81 4.70 -9.80
C LYS A 2 16.31 4.67 -10.13
N VAL A 3 15.45 4.58 -9.12
CA VAL A 3 13.97 4.56 -9.28
C VAL A 3 13.45 5.79 -10.02
N ARG A 4 14.04 6.96 -9.77
CA ARG A 4 13.70 8.21 -10.46
C ARG A 4 13.99 8.17 -11.96
N GLU A 5 15.18 7.70 -12.33
CA GLU A 5 15.60 7.55 -13.73
C GLU A 5 14.71 6.53 -14.44
N ALA A 6 14.40 5.40 -13.79
CA ALA A 6 13.48 4.40 -14.33
C ALA A 6 12.07 4.91 -14.59
N ALA A 7 11.57 5.81 -13.75
CA ALA A 7 10.27 6.43 -13.94
C ALA A 7 10.25 7.39 -15.12
N GLU A 8 11.30 8.18 -15.28
CA GLU A 8 11.44 9.08 -16.41
C GLU A 8 11.58 8.29 -17.73
N TYR A 9 12.39 7.23 -17.75
CA TYR A 9 12.53 6.37 -18.93
C TYR A 9 11.24 5.62 -19.31
N LEU A 10 10.51 5.08 -18.33
CA LEU A 10 9.23 4.39 -18.58
C LEU A 10 8.12 5.37 -18.99
N SER A 11 8.12 6.60 -18.45
CA SER A 11 7.17 7.62 -18.87
C SER A 11 7.40 8.07 -20.31
N ILE A 12 8.66 8.15 -20.74
CA ILE A 12 9.01 8.47 -22.14
C ILE A 12 8.63 7.32 -23.08
N GLY A 13 8.85 6.07 -22.67
CA GLY A 13 8.57 4.89 -23.51
C GLY A 13 7.11 4.47 -23.60
N SER A 14 6.27 4.80 -22.61
CA SER A 14 4.87 4.35 -22.54
C SER A 14 3.83 5.41 -22.88
N GLU A 15 4.25 6.67 -23.13
CA GLU A 15 3.38 7.85 -23.31
C GLU A 15 2.39 8.11 -22.14
N GLN A 16 2.53 7.40 -21.02
CA GLN A 16 1.75 7.60 -19.80
C GLN A 16 2.62 8.23 -18.72
N PRO A 17 2.12 9.22 -17.95
CA PRO A 17 2.89 9.87 -16.89
C PRO A 17 3.03 8.92 -15.69
N ILE A 18 4.09 8.11 -15.68
CA ILE A 18 4.42 7.24 -14.55
C ILE A 18 5.26 8.03 -13.55
N THR A 19 4.70 8.26 -12.36
CA THR A 19 5.42 8.97 -11.31
C THR A 19 6.35 8.02 -10.53
N ALA A 20 7.51 8.51 -10.06
CA ALA A 20 8.48 7.70 -9.32
C ALA A 20 7.88 7.01 -8.07
N LYS A 21 6.86 7.61 -7.46
CA LYS A 21 6.12 7.01 -6.33
C LYS A 21 5.28 5.80 -6.75
N GLN A 22 4.67 5.82 -7.93
CA GLN A 22 3.90 4.68 -8.45
C GLN A 22 4.82 3.51 -8.79
N LEU A 23 6.00 3.77 -9.35
CA LEU A 23 7.01 2.75 -9.60
C LEU A 23 7.55 2.16 -8.30
N LEU A 24 7.82 3.00 -7.29
CA LEU A 24 8.27 2.53 -5.98
C LEU A 24 7.24 1.57 -5.36
N LEU A 25 5.95 1.93 -5.38
CA LEU A 25 4.88 1.08 -4.87
C LEU A 25 4.78 -0.27 -5.62
N GLN A 26 4.93 -0.26 -6.94
CA GLN A 26 4.88 -1.51 -7.73
C GLN A 26 6.10 -2.41 -7.51
N VAL A 27 7.28 -1.82 -7.31
CA VAL A 27 8.50 -2.57 -7.03
C VAL A 27 8.48 -3.13 -5.60
N GLN A 28 8.04 -2.32 -4.62
CA GLN A 28 7.90 -2.76 -3.23
C GLN A 28 6.82 -3.84 -3.07
N ALA A 29 5.76 -3.81 -3.88
CA ALA A 29 4.77 -4.88 -3.92
C ALA A 29 5.33 -6.21 -4.46
N LYS A 30 6.33 -6.16 -5.35
CA LYS A 30 6.99 -7.37 -5.89
C LYS A 30 8.16 -7.84 -5.04
N PHE A 31 8.79 -6.95 -4.29
CA PHE A 31 9.95 -7.24 -3.44
C PHE A 31 9.75 -6.64 -2.04
N PRO A 32 8.86 -7.21 -1.21
CA PRO A 32 8.49 -6.64 0.09
C PRO A 32 9.61 -6.68 1.14
N ALA A 33 10.68 -7.45 0.91
CA ALA A 33 11.83 -7.57 1.80
C ALA A 33 12.90 -6.46 1.60
N LEU A 34 12.74 -5.58 0.61
CA LEU A 34 13.66 -4.49 0.33
C LEU A 34 13.01 -3.14 0.68
N GLU A 35 13.58 -2.42 1.66
CA GLU A 35 13.18 -1.04 1.98
C GLU A 35 13.75 -0.08 0.92
N LEU A 36 13.02 0.08 -0.19
CA LEU A 36 13.40 0.95 -1.29
C LEU A 36 12.91 2.38 -1.06
N THR A 37 13.76 3.36 -1.38
CA THR A 37 13.45 4.79 -1.38
C THR A 37 13.53 5.34 -2.81
N VAL A 38 13.09 6.58 -3.05
CA VAL A 38 13.06 7.15 -4.42
C VAL A 38 14.46 7.25 -5.06
N ASP A 39 15.51 7.27 -4.22
CA ASP A 39 16.90 7.35 -4.65
C ASP A 39 17.65 6.01 -4.56
N SER A 40 16.98 4.93 -4.16
CA SER A 40 17.61 3.60 -4.06
C SER A 40 17.81 2.97 -5.43
N GLU A 41 18.82 2.11 -5.53
CA GLU A 41 19.09 1.32 -6.72
C GLU A 41 18.01 0.24 -6.88
N LEU A 42 17.50 0.09 -8.10
CA LEU A 42 16.54 -0.96 -8.43
C LEU A 42 17.25 -2.33 -8.44
N PRO A 43 16.59 -3.40 -7.95
CA PRO A 43 17.11 -4.76 -8.06
C PRO A 43 17.44 -5.12 -9.52
N GLU A 44 18.57 -5.79 -9.73
CA GLU A 44 19.07 -6.14 -11.07
C GLU A 44 18.06 -6.92 -11.92
N GLU A 45 17.25 -7.79 -11.28
CA GLU A 45 16.17 -8.54 -11.94
C GLU A 45 15.08 -7.65 -12.54
N PHE A 46 14.83 -6.48 -11.96
CA PHE A 46 13.86 -5.51 -12.48
C PHE A 46 14.48 -4.65 -13.58
N VAL A 47 15.76 -4.28 -13.44
CA VAL A 47 16.51 -3.55 -14.47
C VAL A 47 16.57 -4.36 -15.76
N GLN A 48 16.89 -5.65 -15.69
CA GLN A 48 16.92 -6.54 -16.85
C GLN A 48 15.56 -6.62 -17.56
N LYS A 49 14.45 -6.71 -16.82
CA LYS A 49 13.10 -6.74 -17.42
C LYS A 49 12.69 -5.42 -18.06
N VAL A 50 13.10 -4.30 -17.49
CA VAL A 50 12.86 -2.97 -18.06
C VAL A 50 13.69 -2.77 -19.33
N GLU A 51 14.96 -3.18 -19.32
CA GLU A 51 15.84 -3.15 -20.48
C GLU A 51 15.37 -4.11 -21.59
N GLU A 52 14.90 -5.31 -21.26
CA GLU A 52 14.30 -6.24 -22.23
C GLU A 52 13.02 -5.69 -22.87
N MET A 53 12.16 -5.01 -22.08
CA MET A 53 11.00 -4.34 -22.65
C MET A 53 11.43 -3.18 -23.56
N ALA A 54 12.39 -2.37 -23.14
CA ALA A 54 12.91 -1.27 -23.95
C ALA A 54 13.53 -1.76 -25.27
N GLY A 55 14.32 -2.84 -25.24
CA GLY A 55 14.89 -3.46 -26.44
C GLY A 55 13.84 -3.92 -27.44
N LYS A 56 12.74 -4.52 -26.96
CA LYS A 56 11.61 -4.94 -27.81
C LYS A 56 10.88 -3.76 -28.47
N PHE A 57 10.89 -2.58 -27.86
CA PHE A 57 10.33 -1.36 -28.47
C PHE A 57 11.28 -0.73 -29.50
N GLN A 58 12.58 -0.76 -29.24
CA GLN A 58 13.59 -0.23 -30.16
C GLN A 58 13.69 -1.08 -31.43
N ASP A 59 13.58 -2.41 -31.32
CA ASP A 59 13.54 -3.32 -32.46
C ASP A 59 12.25 -3.18 -33.30
N ARG A 60 11.15 -2.72 -32.67
CA ARG A 60 9.90 -2.42 -33.40
C ARG A 60 9.99 -1.12 -34.20
N SER A 61 10.77 -0.13 -33.77
CA SER A 61 10.93 1.13 -34.50
C SER A 61 11.96 1.04 -35.63
N THR A 62 12.94 0.14 -35.52
CA THR A 62 13.98 -0.07 -36.55
C THR A 62 13.53 -1.02 -37.66
N THR A 63 12.62 -1.97 -37.38
CA THR A 63 12.09 -2.89 -38.40
C THR A 63 11.07 -2.23 -39.36
N SER A 64 10.52 -1.06 -39.01
CA SER A 64 9.67 -0.25 -39.90
C SER A 64 10.44 0.65 -40.89
N ALA A 65 11.77 0.67 -40.85
CA ALA A 65 12.60 1.51 -41.72
C ALA A 65 13.26 0.77 -42.90
N ALA A 66 13.05 -0.55 -43.03
CA ALA A 66 13.76 -1.36 -44.03
C ALA A 66 12.87 -2.40 -44.72
N SER A 67 11.82 -1.98 -45.44
CA SER A 67 11.24 -2.79 -46.51
C SER A 67 10.72 -1.93 -47.69
N SER A 68 11.66 -1.66 -48.60
CA SER A 68 11.53 -1.63 -50.07
C SER A 68 10.44 -0.78 -50.77
N THR A 69 10.88 0.38 -51.25
CA THR A 69 10.92 0.85 -52.66
C THR A 69 10.01 0.26 -53.75
N SER A 70 9.35 1.20 -54.46
CA SER A 70 9.26 1.37 -55.94
C SER A 70 8.20 0.60 -56.77
N ALA A 71 7.19 1.33 -57.23
CA ALA A 71 6.83 1.44 -58.66
C ALA A 71 6.00 2.70 -58.94
N GLY A 72 6.44 3.54 -59.88
CA GLY A 72 5.58 4.51 -60.59
C GLY A 72 5.62 5.95 -60.09
N GLY A 73 6.65 6.69 -60.48
CA GLY A 73 6.68 8.13 -60.32
C GLY A 73 5.63 8.84 -61.18
N MET A 74 4.99 9.85 -60.63
CA MET A 74 4.61 11.03 -61.41
C MET A 74 4.63 12.27 -60.51
N GLY A 75 5.60 13.12 -60.82
CA GLY A 75 5.69 14.55 -60.56
C GLY A 75 4.82 15.15 -59.47
N MET A 76 5.52 15.67 -58.46
CA MET A 76 5.20 16.99 -57.91
C MET A 76 4.85 17.97 -59.04
N ALA A 77 3.56 18.23 -59.23
CA ALA A 77 3.03 19.37 -59.97
C ALA A 77 2.10 20.14 -59.03
N THR A 78 2.70 21.12 -58.35
CA THR A 78 2.11 22.43 -58.01
C THR A 78 0.57 22.52 -57.92
N ALA A 79 0.06 22.46 -56.69
CA ALA A 79 -0.92 23.38 -56.11
C ALA A 79 -2.01 24.01 -57.03
N ALA A 80 -2.80 23.20 -57.75
CA ALA A 80 -4.04 23.63 -58.41
C ALA A 80 -5.32 22.94 -57.88
N ASN A 81 -5.19 21.85 -57.11
CA ASN A 81 -6.31 20.94 -56.79
C ASN A 81 -6.81 21.03 -55.34
N ALA A 82 -6.67 22.19 -54.68
CA ALA A 82 -7.12 22.34 -53.29
C ALA A 82 -8.63 22.12 -53.15
N SER A 83 -9.45 22.57 -54.11
CA SER A 83 -10.91 22.35 -54.05
C SER A 83 -11.28 20.88 -54.29
N GLU A 84 -10.66 20.19 -55.25
CA GLU A 84 -10.90 18.76 -55.50
C GLU A 84 -10.40 17.88 -54.34
N ALA A 85 -9.27 18.24 -53.72
CA ALA A 85 -8.78 17.59 -52.52
C ALA A 85 -9.74 17.82 -51.34
N ILE A 86 -10.26 19.05 -51.17
CA ILE A 86 -11.24 19.36 -50.12
C ILE A 86 -12.56 18.61 -50.36
N THR A 87 -13.05 18.50 -51.60
CA THR A 87 -14.27 17.74 -51.89
C THR A 87 -14.07 16.24 -51.68
N ASN A 88 -12.90 15.69 -52.03
CA ASN A 88 -12.56 14.30 -51.79
C ASN A 88 -12.38 13.98 -50.30
N ILE A 89 -11.79 14.90 -49.53
CA ILE A 89 -11.69 14.77 -48.07
C ILE A 89 -13.08 14.86 -47.44
N LYS A 90 -13.94 15.77 -47.92
CA LYS A 90 -15.31 15.92 -47.42
C LYS A 90 -16.18 14.69 -47.73
N SER A 91 -16.06 14.11 -48.92
CA SER A 91 -16.79 12.88 -49.26
C SER A 91 -16.27 11.66 -48.49
N ALA A 92 -14.96 11.54 -48.29
CA ALA A 92 -14.38 10.51 -47.43
C ALA A 92 -14.85 10.65 -45.97
N ALA A 93 -14.87 11.87 -45.43
CA ALA A 93 -15.37 12.14 -44.09
C ALA A 93 -16.87 11.79 -43.96
N LEU A 94 -17.70 12.16 -44.94
CA LEU A 94 -19.13 11.82 -44.94
C LEU A 94 -19.35 10.30 -45.02
N ASN A 95 -18.62 9.59 -45.87
CA ASN A 95 -18.70 8.12 -45.96
C ASN A 95 -18.28 7.45 -44.65
N ILE A 96 -17.22 7.94 -43.99
CA ILE A 96 -16.82 7.44 -42.66
C ILE A 96 -17.93 7.71 -41.64
N THR A 97 -18.56 8.89 -41.70
CA THR A 97 -19.62 9.27 -40.77
C THR A 97 -20.88 8.42 -40.96
N GLU A 98 -21.29 8.14 -42.20
CA GLU A 98 -22.40 7.22 -42.51
C GLU A 98 -22.10 5.79 -42.09
N CYS A 99 -20.85 5.33 -42.26
CA CYS A 99 -20.43 4.00 -41.84
C CYS A 99 -20.44 3.86 -40.31
N ILE A 100 -19.97 4.88 -39.58
CA ILE A 100 -20.09 4.95 -38.11
C ILE A 100 -21.57 4.99 -37.69
N GLN A 101 -22.41 5.74 -38.41
CA GLN A 101 -23.85 5.78 -38.14
C GLN A 101 -24.51 4.42 -38.37
N GLN A 102 -24.15 3.70 -39.44
CA GLN A 102 -24.66 2.35 -39.71
C GLN A 102 -24.23 1.35 -38.63
N VAL A 103 -22.97 1.37 -38.20
CA VAL A 103 -22.48 0.51 -37.11
C VAL A 103 -23.15 0.84 -35.77
N LEU A 104 -23.50 2.10 -35.53
CA LEU A 104 -24.25 2.51 -34.34
C LEU A 104 -25.75 2.22 -34.44
N MET A 105 -26.30 2.05 -35.65
CA MET A 105 -27.66 1.61 -35.91
C MET A 105 -27.82 0.09 -35.83
N GLU A 106 -26.73 -0.67 -35.84
CA GLU A 106 -26.73 -2.09 -35.52
C GLU A 106 -27.05 -2.26 -34.02
N GLU A 107 -28.32 -2.54 -33.74
CA GLU A 107 -28.89 -2.74 -32.41
C GLU A 107 -28.09 -3.77 -31.59
N GLU A 108 -27.46 -4.75 -32.26
CA GLU A 108 -26.59 -5.76 -31.66
C GLU A 108 -25.30 -5.18 -31.04
N VAL A 109 -24.70 -4.14 -31.63
CA VAL A 109 -23.48 -3.49 -31.11
C VAL A 109 -23.81 -2.71 -29.84
N VAL A 110 -24.93 -1.99 -29.83
CA VAL A 110 -25.41 -1.25 -28.66
C VAL A 110 -25.78 -2.21 -27.51
N VAL A 111 -26.41 -3.35 -27.83
CA VAL A 111 -26.69 -4.40 -26.84
C VAL A 111 -25.41 -5.03 -26.30
N ALA A 112 -24.41 -5.28 -27.15
CA ALA A 112 -23.11 -5.82 -26.72
C ALA A 112 -22.37 -4.85 -25.79
N ILE A 113 -22.38 -3.55 -26.09
CA ILE A 113 -21.79 -2.51 -25.24
C ILE A 113 -22.51 -2.45 -23.87
N ASN A 114 -23.85 -2.43 -23.86
CA ASN A 114 -24.62 -2.41 -22.61
C ASN A 114 -24.39 -3.67 -21.77
N ARG A 115 -24.25 -4.83 -22.42
CA ARG A 115 -23.89 -6.08 -21.75
C ARG A 115 -22.49 -6.02 -21.15
N GLY A 116 -21.51 -5.49 -21.89
CA GLY A 116 -20.15 -5.27 -21.39
C GLY A 116 -20.11 -4.31 -20.20
N PHE A 117 -20.89 -3.23 -20.22
CA PHE A 117 -21.02 -2.32 -19.07
C PHE A 117 -21.64 -3.01 -17.86
N ASN A 118 -22.72 -3.78 -18.04
CA ASN A 118 -23.34 -4.52 -16.94
C ASN A 118 -22.39 -5.58 -16.35
N ASP A 119 -21.67 -6.32 -17.20
CA ASP A 119 -20.67 -7.29 -16.76
C ASP A 119 -19.54 -6.60 -15.97
N ALA A 120 -19.04 -5.45 -16.44
CA ALA A 120 -18.05 -4.66 -15.70
C ALA A 120 -18.59 -4.17 -14.34
N LEU A 121 -19.87 -3.77 -14.28
CA LEU A 121 -20.51 -3.27 -13.07
C LEU A 121 -20.69 -4.39 -12.02
N THR A 122 -21.05 -5.60 -12.45
CA THR A 122 -21.13 -6.77 -11.56
C THR A 122 -19.77 -7.18 -11.00
N VAL A 123 -18.72 -7.14 -11.82
CA VAL A 123 -17.34 -7.40 -11.35
C VAL A 123 -16.89 -6.36 -10.34
N LEU A 124 -17.20 -5.08 -10.56
CA LEU A 124 -16.86 -4.01 -9.65
C LEU A 124 -17.58 -4.15 -8.31
N GLN A 125 -18.88 -4.48 -8.31
CA GLN A 125 -19.64 -4.77 -7.09
C GLN A 125 -19.09 -5.99 -6.35
N ALA A 126 -18.74 -7.06 -7.07
CA ALA A 126 -18.12 -8.25 -6.47
C ALA A 126 -16.77 -7.90 -5.81
N TYR A 127 -15.94 -7.10 -6.48
CA TYR A 127 -14.67 -6.63 -5.94
C TYR A 127 -14.86 -5.77 -4.67
N GLU A 128 -15.80 -4.81 -4.68
CA GLU A 128 -16.07 -3.97 -3.51
C GLU A 128 -16.60 -4.80 -2.33
N SER A 129 -17.48 -5.76 -2.60
CA SER A 129 -18.00 -6.67 -1.58
C SER A 129 -16.90 -7.55 -0.97
N GLY A 130 -16.03 -8.13 -1.80
CA GLY A 130 -14.88 -8.91 -1.34
C GLY A 130 -13.88 -8.06 -0.56
N LYS A 131 -13.57 -6.85 -1.03
CA LYS A 131 -12.72 -5.89 -0.30
C LYS A 131 -13.30 -5.58 1.08
N LYS A 132 -14.60 -5.32 1.16
CA LYS A 132 -15.27 -5.05 2.43
C LYS A 132 -15.17 -6.24 3.39
N GLN A 133 -15.45 -7.45 2.92
CA GLN A 133 -15.34 -8.68 3.73
C GLN A 133 -13.92 -8.91 4.27
N VAL A 134 -12.90 -8.72 3.42
CA VAL A 134 -11.50 -8.87 3.85
C VAL A 134 -11.11 -7.80 4.87
N LEU A 135 -11.50 -6.56 4.65
CA LEU A 135 -11.22 -5.47 5.59
C LEU A 135 -11.95 -5.68 6.92
N GLU A 136 -13.20 -6.12 6.89
CA GLU A 136 -13.97 -6.45 8.11
C GLU A 136 -13.33 -7.61 8.87
N ALA A 137 -12.98 -8.70 8.19
CA ALA A 137 -12.32 -9.85 8.81
C ALA A 137 -10.96 -9.48 9.42
N HIS A 138 -10.19 -8.65 8.72
CA HIS A 138 -8.90 -8.16 9.22
C HIS A 138 -9.07 -7.21 10.40
N ALA A 139 -10.05 -6.31 10.35
CA ALA A 139 -10.37 -5.42 11.47
C ALA A 139 -10.84 -6.20 12.69
N SER A 140 -11.75 -7.17 12.52
CA SER A 140 -12.23 -8.02 13.62
C SER A 140 -11.11 -8.86 14.22
N SER A 141 -10.21 -9.40 13.39
CA SER A 141 -9.04 -10.15 13.85
C SER A 141 -8.13 -9.28 14.73
N ARG A 142 -7.82 -8.06 14.28
CA ARG A 142 -6.99 -7.12 15.06
C ARG A 142 -7.67 -6.66 16.34
N ILE A 143 -8.98 -6.43 16.32
CA ILE A 143 -9.74 -6.05 17.53
C ILE A 143 -9.71 -7.18 18.55
N ASN A 144 -9.91 -8.42 18.13
CA ASN A 144 -9.86 -9.59 19.01
C ASN A 144 -8.46 -9.79 19.60
N ALA A 145 -7.41 -9.68 18.78
CA ALA A 145 -6.04 -9.77 19.26
C ALA A 145 -5.72 -8.67 20.30
N LEU A 146 -6.13 -7.43 20.04
CA LEU A 146 -5.98 -6.33 21.00
C LEU A 146 -6.77 -6.56 22.29
N ALA A 147 -7.97 -7.13 22.20
CA ALA A 147 -8.77 -7.47 23.38
C ALA A 147 -8.10 -8.56 24.22
N GLU A 148 -7.52 -9.58 23.59
CA GLU A 148 -6.75 -10.63 24.26
C GLU A 148 -5.50 -10.08 24.93
N GLU A 149 -4.72 -9.24 24.23
CA GLU A 149 -3.55 -8.55 24.80
C GLU A 149 -3.93 -7.66 25.98
N THR A 150 -5.01 -6.89 25.85
CA THR A 150 -5.50 -6.01 26.93
C THR A 150 -5.89 -6.83 28.16
N ASN A 151 -6.62 -7.93 27.98
CA ASN A 151 -7.01 -8.81 29.08
C ASN A 151 -5.79 -9.46 29.73
N SER A 152 -4.80 -9.88 28.94
CA SER A 152 -3.53 -10.41 29.45
C SER A 152 -2.82 -9.38 30.33
N ILE A 153 -2.64 -8.15 29.84
CA ILE A 153 -2.00 -7.05 30.58
C ILE A 153 -2.78 -6.71 31.86
N LEU A 154 -4.11 -6.68 31.80
CA LEU A 154 -4.94 -6.45 33.00
C LEU A 154 -4.73 -7.55 34.04
N SER A 155 -4.70 -8.81 33.62
CA SER A 155 -4.46 -9.94 34.54
C SER A 155 -3.06 -9.91 35.15
N GLU A 156 -2.04 -9.56 34.36
CA GLU A 156 -0.66 -9.41 34.85
C GLU A 156 -0.56 -8.26 35.84
N ARG A 157 -1.21 -7.13 35.55
CA ARG A 157 -1.28 -5.98 36.48
C ARG A 157 -1.95 -6.36 37.80
N GLU A 158 -3.06 -7.09 37.76
CA GLU A 158 -3.74 -7.56 38.96
C GLU A 158 -2.86 -8.49 39.78
N ALA A 159 -2.15 -9.42 39.14
CA ALA A 159 -1.20 -10.32 39.80
C ALA A 159 -0.06 -9.53 40.48
N LEU A 160 0.52 -8.56 39.79
CA LEU A 160 1.58 -7.70 40.34
C LEU A 160 1.08 -6.85 41.53
N LEU A 161 -0.14 -6.34 41.47
CA LEU A 161 -0.75 -5.60 42.58
C LEU A 161 -0.99 -6.51 43.79
N MET A 162 -1.51 -7.71 43.59
CA MET A 162 -1.69 -8.69 44.67
C MET A 162 -0.34 -9.09 45.29
N GLN A 163 0.68 -9.29 44.47
CA GLN A 163 2.04 -9.57 44.96
C GLN A 163 2.56 -8.40 45.80
N ARG A 164 2.48 -7.17 45.30
CA ARG A 164 2.92 -5.99 46.06
C ARG A 164 2.19 -5.85 47.39
N ASP A 165 0.87 -6.01 47.40
CA ASP A 165 0.06 -5.95 48.62
C ASP A 165 0.48 -7.04 49.62
N SER A 166 0.82 -8.24 49.14
CA SER A 166 1.31 -9.33 50.00
C SER A 166 2.67 -9.00 50.63
N GLU A 167 3.59 -8.45 49.86
CA GLU A 167 4.92 -8.04 50.32
C GLU A 167 4.83 -6.87 51.32
N GLU A 168 3.96 -5.89 51.05
CA GLU A 168 3.72 -4.76 51.96
C GLU A 168 3.12 -5.23 53.29
N ARG A 169 2.16 -6.16 53.27
CA ARG A 169 1.60 -6.76 54.50
C ARG A 169 2.66 -7.51 55.29
N GLU A 170 3.54 -8.27 54.62
CA GLU A 170 4.63 -8.96 55.30
C GLU A 170 5.61 -7.97 55.95
N ARG A 171 5.99 -6.90 55.24
CA ARG A 171 6.85 -5.84 55.76
C ARG A 171 6.23 -5.13 56.96
N LEU A 172 4.94 -4.77 56.88
CA LEU A 172 4.19 -4.16 57.98
C LEU A 172 4.11 -5.11 59.19
N GLY A 173 3.89 -6.40 58.95
CA GLY A 173 3.92 -7.44 59.98
C GLY A 173 5.25 -7.45 60.74
N LYS A 174 6.37 -7.52 60.01
CA LYS A 174 7.73 -7.47 60.60
C LYS A 174 7.96 -6.18 61.39
N TRP A 175 7.58 -5.03 60.82
CA TRP A 175 7.72 -3.74 61.49
C TRP A 175 6.89 -3.66 62.78
N SER A 176 5.66 -4.18 62.77
CA SER A 176 4.78 -4.19 63.96
C SER A 176 5.37 -5.00 65.10
N VAL A 177 5.95 -6.18 64.79
CA VAL A 177 6.60 -7.05 65.78
C VAL A 177 7.83 -6.35 66.34
N GLN A 178 8.64 -5.72 65.49
CA GLN A 178 9.83 -4.98 65.92
C GLN A 178 9.46 -3.79 66.82
N ALA A 179 8.42 -3.03 66.45
CA ALA A 179 7.92 -1.90 67.22
C ALA A 179 7.33 -2.34 68.57
N HIS A 180 6.64 -3.48 68.62
CA HIS A 180 6.14 -4.05 69.87
C HIS A 180 7.31 -4.47 70.78
N ASN A 181 8.29 -5.20 70.24
CA ASN A 181 9.46 -5.65 71.01
C ASN A 181 10.28 -4.48 71.55
N SER A 182 10.48 -3.42 70.76
CA SER A 182 11.20 -2.22 71.21
C SER A 182 10.45 -1.48 72.33
N ARG A 183 9.12 -1.34 72.20
CA ARG A 183 8.28 -0.74 73.24
C ARG A 183 8.32 -1.54 74.54
N THR A 184 8.18 -2.85 74.47
CA THR A 184 8.25 -3.74 75.64
C THR A 184 9.62 -3.68 76.30
N ARG A 185 10.70 -3.64 75.51
CA ARG A 185 12.06 -3.48 76.04
C ARG A 185 12.22 -2.12 76.74
N LEU A 186 11.73 -1.05 76.13
CA LEU A 186 11.80 0.30 76.72
C LEU A 186 11.01 0.38 78.03
N GLN A 187 9.85 -0.26 78.10
CA GLN A 187 9.07 -0.34 79.32
C GLN A 187 9.80 -1.09 80.43
N ARG A 188 10.41 -2.26 80.13
CA ARG A 188 11.24 -3.00 81.10
C ARG A 188 12.42 -2.16 81.60
N THR A 189 13.15 -1.51 80.71
CA THR A 189 14.27 -0.64 81.12
C THR A 189 13.81 0.53 81.99
N ARG A 190 12.59 1.04 81.78
CA ARG A 190 12.01 2.10 82.61
C ARG A 190 11.63 1.58 84.00
N GLU A 191 11.08 0.37 84.08
CA GLU A 191 10.76 -0.29 85.34
C GLU A 191 12.04 -0.59 86.15
N GLU A 192 13.06 -1.16 85.52
CA GLU A 192 14.38 -1.41 86.12
C GLU A 192 15.04 -0.12 86.66
N LEU A 193 15.01 0.97 85.88
CA LEU A 193 15.53 2.26 86.31
C LEU A 193 14.73 2.83 87.50
N ALA A 194 13.41 2.68 87.50
CA ALA A 194 12.56 3.13 88.60
C ALA A 194 12.81 2.32 89.88
N GLU A 195 13.11 1.03 89.79
CA GLU A 195 13.51 0.20 90.93
C GLU A 195 14.88 0.61 91.47
N LEU A 196 15.87 0.86 90.59
CA LEU A 196 17.18 1.36 91.00
C LEU A 196 17.07 2.69 91.74
N LEU A 197 16.26 3.62 91.24
CA LEU A 197 16.03 4.91 91.91
C LEU A 197 15.34 4.79 93.27
N LYS A 198 14.63 3.70 93.56
CA LYS A 198 14.04 3.44 94.89
C LYS A 198 15.05 2.87 95.90
N LEU A 199 16.15 2.31 95.42
CA LEU A 199 17.21 1.71 96.24
C LEU A 199 18.25 2.73 96.72
N PHE A 200 18.31 3.91 96.09
CA PHE A 200 19.11 5.07 96.50
C PHE A 200 18.26 6.05 97.32
#